data_AF-A0A060W685-F1
#
_entry.id   AF-A0A060W685-F1
#
_cell.length_a   1.000
_cell.length_b   1.000
_cell.length_c   1.000
_cell.angle_alpha   90.00
_cell.angle_beta   90.00
_cell.angle_gamma   90.00
#
_symmetry.space_group_name_H-M   'P 1'
#
loop_
_entity.id
_entity.type
_entity.pdbx_description
1 polymer ?
#
loop_
_entity_poly.entity_id
_entity_poly.type
_entity_poly.pdbx_seq_one_letter_code
_entity_poly.pdbx_strand_id
1 'polypeptide(L)'
;MDPIEMSKIIRCSTHATHNALFLCSAHSFIWMHGTIESERKKWAAEKEAALQLQCGILEEQGREALERMRGETEREKRNALALQSKVVELRTKVQELESEGLVQQSEQASALAAMRRSLREKHQVELQRLRRHMEQEGERESLRLEQVVQQAEEEAGRLQVLLGEREHIHKQATARLEQQHRHWAQEMGAECQHLQHLLEHSGAVGSSLQLPHSPTVAQAVQTLQVLREQLQQSISQLQQELDLQRRSTQQLSRDKEREFRILREQMETERQQALDSLKETLIQEHIEELSDLQQAQVREEGDETGGLAASLRRQLQAKDQELRRVQRSMGQWKEQTTARLARKFEEELTAELERCAPKAQEEKQRKLEKLEGEMRRITGECTDSGAQQSASSPSLHIGEAPTSPGSSDLASFKLLRHLQSRVKQLRAENQAHAHACSPSQLGRTPLGRAPMELAGSYLETITPSQECTQFWSRSRSRTVQGEGL
;
A
#
# COMPACT_ATOMS: atom_id res chain seq x y z
N MET A 1 166.84 215.82 -23.42
CA MET A 1 166.13 216.97 -24.03
C MET A 1 164.68 216.56 -24.21
N ASP A 2 163.78 217.54 -24.09
CA ASP A 2 162.38 217.57 -24.57
C ASP A 2 161.40 216.49 -24.05
N PRO A 3 160.13 216.82 -23.72
CA PRO A 3 159.16 215.90 -23.08
C PRO A 3 158.93 214.64 -23.95
N ILE A 4 159.60 213.50 -23.78
CA ILE A 4 159.92 212.65 -22.60
C ILE A 4 158.69 211.88 -22.08
N GLU A 5 158.68 210.60 -22.46
CA GLU A 5 158.33 209.41 -21.67
C GLU A 5 157.08 209.46 -20.77
N MET A 6 155.91 209.11 -21.34
CA MET A 6 154.90 208.32 -20.59
C MET A 6 153.91 207.55 -21.48
N SER A 7 153.50 208.13 -22.62
CA SER A 7 152.34 207.60 -23.40
C SER A 7 152.63 206.44 -24.38
N LYS A 8 153.84 205.86 -24.37
CA LYS A 8 154.22 204.76 -25.30
C LYS A 8 154.31 203.36 -24.67
N ILE A 9 154.14 203.22 -23.36
CA ILE A 9 154.35 201.94 -22.64
C ILE A 9 153.10 201.03 -22.64
N ILE A 10 151.89 201.58 -22.77
CA ILE A 10 150.63 200.87 -22.48
C ILE A 10 150.19 199.89 -23.59
N ARG A 11 150.68 200.01 -24.83
CA ARG A 11 150.14 199.27 -26.00
C ARG A 11 150.76 197.90 -26.33
N CYS A 12 151.69 197.38 -25.52
CA CYS A 12 152.38 196.10 -25.83
C CYS A 12 152.10 194.93 -24.85
N SER A 13 151.22 195.10 -23.84
CA SER A 13 151.07 194.11 -22.75
C SER A 13 149.80 193.24 -22.81
N THR A 14 148.75 193.66 -23.54
CA THR A 14 147.40 193.08 -23.43
C THR A 14 147.09 191.91 -24.38
N HIS A 15 148.01 191.50 -25.26
CA HIS A 15 147.72 190.48 -26.29
C HIS A 15 148.13 189.04 -25.93
N ALA A 16 148.74 188.82 -24.76
CA ALA A 16 149.31 187.52 -24.37
C ALA A 16 148.42 186.67 -23.44
N THR A 17 147.51 187.29 -22.66
CA THR A 17 146.77 186.61 -21.59
C THR A 17 145.48 185.92 -22.04
N HIS A 18 144.95 186.26 -23.22
CA HIS A 18 143.62 185.79 -23.67
C HIS A 18 143.60 184.35 -24.23
N ASN A 19 144.77 183.76 -24.53
CA ASN A 19 144.87 182.42 -25.13
C ASN A 19 144.92 181.26 -24.11
N ALA A 20 145.27 181.52 -22.85
CA ALA A 20 145.46 180.45 -21.85
C ALA A 20 144.15 179.90 -21.27
N LEU A 21 143.14 180.76 -21.08
CA LEU A 21 141.88 180.38 -20.42
C LEU A 21 140.95 179.52 -21.29
N PHE A 22 141.04 179.66 -22.62
CA PHE A 22 140.16 178.93 -23.55
C PHE A 22 140.46 177.42 -23.59
N LEU A 23 141.75 177.05 -23.54
CA LEU A 23 142.20 175.66 -23.58
C LEU A 23 141.85 174.86 -22.31
N CYS A 24 141.86 175.52 -21.14
CA CYS A 24 141.55 174.84 -19.87
C CYS A 24 140.05 174.46 -19.76
N SER A 25 139.16 175.32 -20.27
CA SER A 25 137.71 175.06 -20.28
C SER A 25 137.35 173.84 -21.17
N ALA A 26 137.96 173.75 -22.36
CA ALA A 26 137.71 172.67 -23.30
C ALA A 26 138.06 171.28 -22.72
N HIS A 27 139.15 171.16 -21.96
CA HIS A 27 139.59 169.88 -21.42
C HIS A 27 138.62 169.30 -20.36
N SER A 28 138.11 170.16 -19.46
CA SER A 28 137.09 169.75 -18.48
C SER A 28 135.77 169.34 -19.15
N PHE A 29 135.37 170.00 -20.24
CA PHE A 29 134.18 169.61 -21.00
C PHE A 29 134.33 168.23 -21.64
N ILE A 30 135.49 167.95 -22.26
CA ILE A 30 135.81 166.64 -22.86
C ILE A 30 135.82 165.53 -21.80
N TRP A 31 136.44 165.76 -20.64
CA TRP A 31 136.49 164.76 -19.56
C TRP A 31 135.11 164.47 -18.96
N MET A 32 134.30 165.51 -18.72
CA MET A 32 132.93 165.34 -18.21
C MET A 32 132.04 164.62 -19.23
N HIS A 33 132.14 164.97 -20.52
CA HIS A 33 131.40 164.29 -21.60
C HIS A 33 131.78 162.81 -21.69
N GLY A 34 133.08 162.50 -21.68
CA GLY A 34 133.57 161.11 -21.68
C GLY A 34 133.10 160.30 -20.47
N THR A 35 132.97 160.94 -19.31
CA THR A 35 132.45 160.30 -18.08
C THR A 35 130.94 160.06 -18.16
N ILE A 36 130.17 161.05 -18.63
CA ILE A 36 128.72 160.92 -18.84
C ILE A 36 128.43 159.88 -19.94
N GLU A 37 129.26 159.79 -20.96
CA GLU A 37 129.19 158.73 -21.97
C GLU A 37 129.54 157.35 -21.42
N SER A 38 130.51 157.23 -20.52
CA SER A 38 130.86 155.93 -19.93
C SER A 38 129.75 155.43 -19.00
N GLU A 39 129.14 156.31 -18.19
CA GLU A 39 127.95 155.98 -17.38
C GLU A 39 126.71 155.71 -18.25
N ARG A 40 126.48 156.46 -19.34
CA ARG A 40 125.43 156.12 -20.31
C ARG A 40 125.66 154.76 -20.96
N LYS A 41 126.92 154.40 -21.28
CA LYS A 41 127.28 153.09 -21.85
C LYS A 41 127.11 151.96 -20.82
N LYS A 42 127.47 152.17 -19.55
CA LYS A 42 127.16 151.24 -18.46
C LYS A 42 125.66 151.04 -18.29
N TRP A 43 124.89 152.11 -18.10
CA TRP A 43 123.45 152.03 -17.90
C TRP A 43 122.72 151.41 -19.10
N ALA A 44 123.18 151.71 -20.32
CA ALA A 44 122.69 151.03 -21.52
C ALA A 44 123.03 149.53 -21.49
N ALA A 45 124.24 149.13 -21.12
CA ALA A 45 124.66 147.73 -21.03
C ALA A 45 123.96 146.96 -19.89
N GLU A 46 123.73 147.59 -18.73
CA GLU A 46 122.97 147.02 -17.61
C GLU A 46 121.49 146.87 -17.96
N LYS A 47 120.89 147.88 -18.61
CA LYS A 47 119.52 147.80 -19.14
C LYS A 47 119.40 146.72 -20.21
N GLU A 48 120.37 146.63 -21.12
CA GLU A 48 120.42 145.60 -22.16
C GLU A 48 120.58 144.21 -21.54
N ALA A 49 121.47 144.02 -20.56
CA ALA A 49 121.62 142.75 -19.85
C ALA A 49 120.36 142.38 -19.04
N ALA A 50 119.69 143.35 -18.42
CA ALA A 50 118.41 143.12 -17.72
C ALA A 50 117.27 142.75 -18.69
N LEU A 51 117.22 143.37 -19.87
CA LEU A 51 116.29 143.01 -20.93
C LEU A 51 116.60 141.63 -21.51
N GLN A 52 117.86 141.30 -21.77
CA GLN A 52 118.29 139.97 -22.22
C GLN A 52 117.96 138.89 -21.19
N LEU A 53 118.13 139.17 -19.89
CA LEU A 53 117.71 138.26 -18.82
C LEU A 53 116.18 138.12 -18.75
N GLN A 54 115.40 139.19 -18.92
CA GLN A 54 113.94 139.11 -18.98
C GLN A 54 113.45 138.36 -20.22
N CYS A 55 114.04 138.59 -21.39
CA CYS A 55 113.78 137.83 -22.61
C CYS A 55 114.10 136.35 -22.40
N GLY A 56 115.28 136.02 -21.87
CA GLY A 56 115.66 134.64 -21.55
C GLY A 56 114.69 133.95 -20.59
N ILE A 57 114.25 134.63 -19.52
CA ILE A 57 113.26 134.10 -18.58
C ILE A 57 111.88 133.90 -19.24
N LEU A 58 111.43 134.82 -20.09
CA LEU A 58 110.17 134.70 -20.82
C LEU A 58 110.22 133.61 -21.91
N GLU A 59 111.37 133.43 -22.56
CA GLU A 59 111.62 132.34 -23.51
C GLU A 59 111.67 130.98 -22.81
N GLU A 60 112.31 130.88 -21.65
CA GLU A 60 112.34 129.66 -20.82
C GLU A 60 110.93 129.32 -20.29
N GLN A 61 110.20 130.29 -19.74
CA GLN A 61 108.81 130.10 -19.31
C GLN A 61 107.88 129.72 -20.48
N GLY A 62 108.08 130.33 -21.65
CA GLY A 62 107.37 129.97 -22.88
C GLY A 62 107.68 128.55 -23.34
N ARG A 63 108.95 128.14 -23.30
CA ARG A 63 109.43 126.78 -23.58
C ARG A 63 108.81 125.76 -22.63
N GLU A 64 108.91 125.99 -21.31
CA GLU A 64 108.31 125.14 -20.28
C GLU A 64 106.79 125.03 -20.41
N ALA A 65 106.09 126.13 -20.76
CA ALA A 65 104.65 126.12 -20.97
C ALA A 65 104.28 125.29 -22.21
N LEU A 66 105.01 125.45 -23.32
CA LEU A 66 104.83 124.66 -24.53
C LEU A 66 105.16 123.17 -24.32
N GLU A 67 106.17 122.85 -23.51
CA GLU A 67 106.51 121.47 -23.15
C GLU A 67 105.48 120.83 -22.22
N ARG A 68 104.95 121.56 -21.24
CA ARG A 68 103.82 121.10 -20.41
C ARG A 68 102.57 120.86 -21.24
N MET A 69 102.17 121.83 -22.07
CA MET A 69 101.03 121.68 -22.98
C MET A 69 101.21 120.50 -23.96
N ARG A 70 102.43 120.31 -24.50
CA ARG A 70 102.75 119.15 -25.35
C ARG A 70 102.67 117.85 -24.56
N GLY A 71 103.23 117.80 -23.35
CA GLY A 71 103.19 116.63 -22.48
C GLY A 71 101.77 116.24 -22.06
N GLU A 72 100.91 117.22 -21.77
CA GLU A 72 99.48 117.03 -21.53
C GLU A 72 98.74 116.55 -22.78
N THR A 73 98.97 117.18 -23.93
CA THR A 73 98.38 116.76 -25.22
C THR A 73 98.77 115.32 -25.58
N GLU A 74 100.03 114.92 -25.37
CA GLU A 74 100.48 113.54 -25.61
C GLU A 74 99.95 112.54 -24.58
N ARG A 75 99.74 112.98 -23.32
CA ARG A 75 99.09 112.17 -22.29
C ARG A 75 97.63 111.92 -22.64
N GLU A 76 96.91 112.96 -23.08
CA GLU A 76 95.50 112.86 -23.45
C GLU A 76 95.29 112.09 -24.76
N LYS A 77 96.19 112.19 -25.74
CA LYS A 77 96.21 111.28 -26.90
C LYS A 77 96.30 109.82 -26.47
N ARG A 78 97.17 109.48 -25.51
CA ARG A 78 97.31 108.11 -24.99
C ARG A 78 96.05 107.66 -24.24
N ASN A 79 95.46 108.54 -23.43
CA ASN A 79 94.17 108.30 -22.76
C ASN A 79 93.06 108.01 -23.79
N ALA A 80 92.92 108.86 -24.80
CA ALA A 80 91.93 108.73 -25.86
C ALA A 80 92.12 107.45 -26.69
N LEU A 81 93.36 107.08 -27.04
CA LEU A 81 93.66 105.82 -27.73
C LEU A 81 93.36 104.59 -26.86
N ALA A 82 93.65 104.63 -25.56
CA ALA A 82 93.32 103.56 -24.63
C ALA A 82 91.80 103.40 -24.46
N LEU A 83 91.06 104.52 -24.33
CA LEU A 83 89.59 104.53 -24.29
C LEU A 83 88.98 104.05 -25.60
N GLN A 84 89.50 104.47 -26.76
CA GLN A 84 89.07 103.99 -28.07
C GLN A 84 89.28 102.47 -28.20
N SER A 85 90.44 101.97 -27.77
CA SER A 85 90.76 100.54 -27.76
C SER A 85 89.79 99.76 -26.86
N LYS A 86 89.46 100.30 -25.68
CA LYS A 86 88.49 99.70 -24.76
C LYS A 86 87.05 99.75 -25.30
N VAL A 87 86.66 100.80 -26.01
CA VAL A 87 85.36 100.87 -26.70
C VAL A 87 85.27 99.83 -27.82
N VAL A 88 86.36 99.54 -28.55
CA VAL A 88 86.40 98.44 -29.52
C VAL A 88 86.28 97.08 -28.82
N GLU A 89 87.08 96.82 -27.78
CA GLU A 89 87.04 95.57 -27.00
C GLU A 89 85.67 95.30 -26.37
N LEU A 90 84.98 96.34 -25.88
CA LEU A 90 83.63 96.20 -25.34
C LEU A 90 82.59 95.99 -26.44
N ARG A 91 82.77 96.60 -27.63
CA ARG A 91 81.87 96.37 -28.78
C ARG A 91 81.99 94.95 -29.33
N THR A 92 83.20 94.41 -29.46
CA THR A 92 83.36 93.00 -29.90
C THR A 92 82.74 92.05 -28.88
N LYS A 93 82.97 92.28 -27.57
CA LYS A 93 82.35 91.46 -26.51
C LYS A 93 80.83 91.53 -26.47
N VAL A 94 80.24 92.67 -26.77
CA VAL A 94 78.77 92.78 -26.91
C VAL A 94 78.31 91.97 -28.13
N GLN A 95 78.96 92.09 -29.28
CA GLN A 95 78.63 91.33 -30.50
C GLN A 95 78.83 89.81 -30.32
N GLU A 96 79.88 89.40 -29.61
CA GLU A 96 80.15 88.02 -29.22
C GLU A 96 78.97 87.48 -28.37
N LEU A 97 78.62 88.15 -27.27
CA LEU A 97 77.52 87.76 -26.39
C LEU A 97 76.13 87.79 -27.08
N GLU A 98 75.90 88.76 -27.97
CA GLU A 98 74.69 88.80 -28.81
C GLU A 98 74.62 87.58 -29.75
N SER A 99 75.74 87.20 -30.37
CA SER A 99 75.82 86.01 -31.23
C SER A 99 75.66 84.71 -30.46
N GLU A 100 76.27 84.58 -29.28
CA GLU A 100 76.11 83.44 -28.37
C GLU A 100 74.66 83.32 -27.90
N GLY A 101 74.01 84.44 -27.54
CA GLY A 101 72.60 84.47 -27.14
C GLY A 101 71.67 83.99 -28.25
N LEU A 102 71.92 84.38 -29.50
CA LEU A 102 71.16 83.90 -30.67
C LEU A 102 71.39 82.41 -30.94
N VAL A 103 72.62 81.91 -30.82
CA VAL A 103 72.93 80.48 -30.94
C VAL A 103 72.23 79.68 -29.84
N GLN A 104 72.36 80.07 -28.58
CA GLN A 104 71.71 79.41 -27.45
C GLN A 104 70.18 79.41 -27.58
N GLN A 105 69.57 80.51 -28.05
CA GLN A 105 68.14 80.58 -28.31
C GLN A 105 67.71 79.60 -29.42
N SER A 106 68.50 79.50 -30.50
CA SER A 106 68.27 78.55 -31.60
C SER A 106 68.40 77.09 -31.14
N GLU A 107 69.44 76.77 -30.34
CA GLU A 107 69.65 75.44 -29.75
C GLU A 107 68.53 75.05 -28.79
N GLN A 108 68.08 75.95 -27.91
CA GLN A 108 66.95 75.72 -27.01
C GLN A 108 65.65 75.48 -27.81
N ALA A 109 65.40 76.28 -28.85
CA ALA A 109 64.24 76.08 -29.73
C ALA A 109 64.29 74.73 -30.46
N SER A 110 65.47 74.33 -30.94
CA SER A 110 65.72 73.03 -31.59
C SER A 110 65.52 71.87 -30.62
N ALA A 111 66.05 71.95 -29.40
CA ALA A 111 65.88 70.94 -28.35
C ALA A 111 64.41 70.78 -27.94
N LEU A 112 63.69 71.88 -27.75
CA LEU A 112 62.23 71.86 -27.49
C LEU A 112 61.45 71.28 -28.67
N ALA A 113 61.84 71.56 -29.91
CA ALA A 113 61.23 70.98 -31.11
C ALA A 113 61.55 69.47 -31.26
N ALA A 114 62.73 69.01 -30.84
CA ALA A 114 63.07 67.59 -30.79
C ALA A 114 62.27 66.85 -29.70
N MET A 115 62.19 67.41 -28.49
CA MET A 115 61.39 66.85 -27.39
C MET A 115 59.91 66.75 -27.77
N ARG A 116 59.33 67.81 -28.35
CA ARG A 116 57.94 67.84 -28.83
C ARG A 116 57.67 66.83 -29.94
N ARG A 117 58.64 66.54 -30.82
CA ARG A 117 58.54 65.46 -31.83
C ARG A 117 58.55 64.08 -31.17
N SER A 118 59.55 63.77 -30.35
CA SER A 118 59.66 62.47 -29.70
C SER A 118 58.45 62.13 -28.81
N LEU A 119 57.84 63.13 -28.14
CA LEU A 119 56.62 62.91 -27.37
C LEU A 119 55.41 62.56 -28.26
N ARG A 120 55.24 63.23 -29.41
CA ARG A 120 54.19 62.92 -30.39
C ARG A 120 54.38 61.55 -31.01
N GLU A 121 55.62 61.21 -31.38
CA GLU A 121 56.00 59.91 -31.96
C GLU A 121 55.69 58.77 -30.98
N LYS A 122 56.10 58.88 -29.71
CA LYS A 122 55.76 57.91 -28.65
C LYS A 122 54.25 57.74 -28.49
N HIS A 123 53.51 58.84 -28.36
CA HIS A 123 52.05 58.79 -28.22
C HIS A 123 51.37 58.18 -29.45
N GLN A 124 51.86 58.46 -30.66
CA GLN A 124 51.35 57.85 -31.90
C GLN A 124 51.62 56.33 -31.95
N VAL A 125 52.81 55.89 -31.52
CA VAL A 125 53.15 54.46 -31.41
C VAL A 125 52.30 53.75 -30.34
N GLU A 126 52.06 54.39 -29.20
CA GLU A 126 51.17 53.88 -28.15
C GLU A 126 49.72 53.75 -28.63
N LEU A 127 49.19 54.78 -29.30
CA LEU A 127 47.85 54.72 -29.91
C LEU A 127 47.74 53.62 -30.98
N GLN A 128 48.76 53.43 -31.83
CA GLN A 128 48.78 52.33 -32.79
C GLN A 128 48.86 50.96 -32.11
N ARG A 129 49.65 50.83 -31.03
CA ARG A 129 49.76 49.59 -30.24
C ARG A 129 48.43 49.23 -29.57
N LEU A 130 47.75 50.22 -28.97
CA LEU A 130 46.45 50.04 -28.33
C LEU A 130 45.37 49.66 -29.34
N ARG A 131 45.32 50.30 -30.52
CA ARG A 131 44.41 49.93 -31.62
C ARG A 131 44.59 48.48 -32.03
N ARG A 132 45.81 48.06 -32.37
CA ARG A 132 46.13 46.66 -32.72
C ARG A 132 45.80 45.67 -31.62
N HIS A 133 45.93 46.06 -30.34
CA HIS A 133 45.55 45.21 -29.21
C HIS A 133 44.02 45.06 -29.10
N MET A 134 43.26 46.14 -29.26
CA MET A 134 41.79 46.10 -29.26
C MET A 134 41.24 45.32 -30.46
N GLU A 135 41.84 45.50 -31.63
CA GLU A 135 41.54 44.73 -32.85
C GLU A 135 41.76 43.24 -32.61
N GLN A 136 42.93 42.83 -32.09
CA GLN A 136 43.25 41.44 -31.82
C GLN A 136 42.43 40.80 -30.69
N GLU A 137 42.12 41.52 -29.61
CA GLU A 137 41.22 40.97 -28.58
C GLU A 137 39.78 40.86 -29.12
N GLY A 138 39.32 41.81 -29.93
CA GLY A 138 38.02 41.72 -30.61
C GLY A 138 37.93 40.51 -31.56
N GLU A 139 38.97 40.23 -32.33
CA GLU A 139 39.07 39.00 -33.15
C GLU A 139 39.03 37.73 -32.29
N ARG A 140 39.79 37.70 -31.17
CA ARG A 140 39.82 36.57 -30.24
C ARG A 140 38.48 36.36 -29.53
N GLU A 141 37.76 37.43 -29.20
CA GLU A 141 36.43 37.36 -28.58
C GLU A 141 35.37 36.95 -29.60
N SER A 142 35.40 37.46 -30.84
CA SER A 142 34.51 37.02 -31.92
C SER A 142 34.63 35.51 -32.16
N LEU A 143 35.85 35.01 -32.37
CA LEU A 143 36.11 33.59 -32.59
C LEU A 143 35.68 32.69 -31.41
N ARG A 144 35.76 33.19 -30.16
CA ARG A 144 35.25 32.48 -28.97
C ARG A 144 33.73 32.46 -28.94
N LEU A 145 33.09 33.59 -29.24
CA LEU A 145 31.63 33.71 -29.25
C LEU A 145 31.01 32.89 -30.39
N GLU A 146 31.61 32.91 -31.58
CA GLU A 146 31.23 32.06 -32.73
C GLU A 146 31.26 30.57 -32.37
N GLN A 147 32.32 30.10 -31.68
CA GLN A 147 32.41 28.72 -31.22
C GLN A 147 31.34 28.36 -30.17
N VAL A 148 31.02 29.28 -29.26
CA VAL A 148 29.95 29.09 -28.25
C VAL A 148 28.56 29.09 -28.91
N VAL A 149 28.32 29.95 -29.90
CA VAL A 149 27.07 29.98 -30.68
C VAL A 149 26.91 28.68 -31.46
N GLN A 150 27.93 28.22 -32.19
CA GLN A 150 27.86 26.95 -32.92
C GLN A 150 27.55 25.77 -31.98
N GLN A 151 28.21 25.70 -30.82
CA GLN A 151 27.94 24.65 -29.82
C GLN A 151 26.49 24.71 -29.30
N ALA A 152 25.96 25.91 -29.06
CA ALA A 152 24.58 26.11 -28.63
C ALA A 152 23.55 25.77 -29.73
N GLU A 153 23.85 26.06 -31.00
CA GLU A 153 23.02 25.68 -32.16
C GLU A 153 22.99 24.16 -32.35
N GLU A 154 24.15 23.50 -32.24
CA GLU A 154 24.23 22.04 -32.27
C GLU A 154 23.47 21.39 -31.09
N GLU A 155 23.54 21.98 -29.88
CA GLU A 155 22.75 21.52 -28.73
C GLU A 155 21.25 21.73 -28.92
N ALA A 156 20.83 22.89 -29.42
CA ALA A 156 19.43 23.17 -29.75
C ALA A 156 18.89 22.17 -30.79
N GLY A 157 19.67 21.87 -31.83
CA GLY A 157 19.34 20.84 -32.82
C GLY A 157 19.19 19.44 -32.20
N ARG A 158 20.16 19.02 -31.37
CA ARG A 158 20.08 17.73 -30.64
C ARG A 158 18.82 17.65 -29.75
N LEU A 159 18.52 18.72 -29.01
CA LEU A 159 17.34 18.78 -28.14
C LEU A 159 16.02 18.79 -28.93
N GLN A 160 15.97 19.47 -30.08
CA GLN A 160 14.78 19.50 -30.94
C GLN A 160 14.44 18.11 -31.49
N VAL A 161 15.45 17.32 -31.89
CA VAL A 161 15.26 15.91 -32.32
C VAL A 161 14.71 15.07 -31.16
N LEU A 162 15.35 15.13 -29.98
CA LEU A 162 14.89 14.38 -28.80
C LEU A 162 13.48 14.74 -28.35
N LEU A 163 13.06 16.01 -28.49
CA LEU A 163 11.69 16.44 -28.24
C LEU A 163 10.71 15.85 -29.28
N GLY A 164 11.06 15.84 -30.56
CA GLY A 164 10.26 15.22 -31.62
C GLY A 164 10.09 13.70 -31.43
N GLU A 165 11.15 12.99 -31.03
CA GLU A 165 11.09 11.57 -30.67
C GLU A 165 10.15 11.33 -29.47
N ARG A 166 10.28 12.14 -28.42
CA ARG A 166 9.42 12.05 -27.22
C ARG A 166 7.95 12.32 -27.54
N GLU A 167 7.68 13.32 -28.39
CA GLU A 167 6.32 13.64 -28.85
C GLU A 167 5.76 12.50 -29.72
N HIS A 168 6.56 11.90 -30.61
CA HIS A 168 6.14 10.75 -31.42
C HIS A 168 5.82 9.53 -30.56
N ILE A 169 6.68 9.19 -29.59
CA ILE A 169 6.44 8.09 -28.64
C ILE A 169 5.17 8.34 -27.82
N HIS A 170 4.97 9.57 -27.34
CA HIS A 170 3.75 9.94 -26.61
C HIS A 170 2.49 9.82 -27.48
N LYS A 171 2.49 10.36 -28.71
CA LYS A 171 1.40 10.22 -29.67
C LYS A 171 1.09 8.74 -29.97
N GLN A 172 2.12 7.90 -30.14
CA GLN A 172 1.94 6.46 -30.35
C GLN A 172 1.35 5.76 -29.12
N ALA A 173 1.77 6.12 -27.90
CA ALA A 173 1.22 5.57 -26.67
C ALA A 173 -0.27 5.96 -26.48
N THR A 174 -0.61 7.24 -26.67
CA THR A 174 -1.99 7.72 -26.60
C THR A 174 -2.88 7.06 -27.65
N ALA A 175 -2.42 6.94 -28.90
CA ALA A 175 -3.17 6.25 -29.96
C ALA A 175 -3.44 4.76 -29.64
N ARG A 176 -2.49 4.06 -28.99
CA ARG A 176 -2.68 2.68 -28.51
C ARG A 176 -3.71 2.60 -27.39
N LEU A 177 -3.65 3.50 -26.41
CA LEU A 177 -4.63 3.55 -25.30
C LEU A 177 -6.04 3.85 -25.82
N GLU A 178 -6.19 4.79 -26.76
CA GLU A 178 -7.48 5.03 -27.40
C GLU A 178 -7.98 3.81 -28.19
N GLN A 179 -7.09 3.08 -28.88
CA GLN A 179 -7.45 1.86 -29.59
C GLN A 179 -7.94 0.77 -28.61
N GLN A 180 -7.29 0.61 -27.46
CA GLN A 180 -7.74 -0.28 -26.40
C GLN A 180 -9.09 0.15 -25.81
N HIS A 181 -9.29 1.45 -25.53
CA HIS A 181 -10.58 1.97 -25.07
C HIS A 181 -11.70 1.77 -26.09
N ARG A 182 -11.43 1.95 -27.39
CA ARG A 182 -12.38 1.69 -28.47
C ARG A 182 -12.73 0.20 -28.57
N HIS A 183 -11.74 -0.69 -28.43
CA HIS A 183 -11.93 -2.14 -28.42
C HIS A 183 -12.77 -2.62 -27.22
N TRP A 184 -12.43 -2.21 -25.99
CA TRP A 184 -13.21 -2.57 -24.79
C TRP A 184 -14.64 -2.04 -24.84
N ALA A 185 -14.85 -0.85 -25.41
CA ALA A 185 -16.20 -0.31 -25.60
C ALA A 185 -17.02 -1.14 -26.59
N GLN A 186 -16.40 -1.65 -27.66
CA GLN A 186 -17.05 -2.58 -28.60
C GLN A 186 -17.39 -3.93 -27.95
N GLU A 187 -16.48 -4.50 -27.16
CA GLU A 187 -16.71 -5.76 -26.44
C GLU A 187 -17.84 -5.62 -25.41
N MET A 188 -17.77 -4.63 -24.52
CA MET A 188 -18.86 -4.33 -23.57
C MET A 188 -20.17 -4.00 -24.30
N GLY A 189 -20.10 -3.34 -25.46
CA GLY A 189 -21.26 -3.05 -26.30
C GLY A 189 -21.93 -4.32 -26.83
N ALA A 190 -21.15 -5.28 -27.33
CA ALA A 190 -21.65 -6.57 -27.80
C ALA A 190 -22.27 -7.39 -26.65
N GLU A 191 -21.63 -7.43 -25.48
CA GLU A 191 -22.20 -8.09 -24.29
C GLU A 191 -23.50 -7.40 -23.82
N CYS A 192 -23.58 -6.07 -23.89
CA CYS A 192 -24.84 -5.36 -23.60
C CYS A 192 -25.95 -5.70 -24.62
N GLN A 193 -25.63 -5.84 -25.91
CA GLN A 193 -26.60 -6.31 -26.92
C GLN A 193 -27.07 -7.74 -26.62
N HIS A 194 -26.15 -8.63 -26.24
CA HIS A 194 -26.48 -10.01 -25.87
C HIS A 194 -27.39 -10.07 -24.63
N LEU A 195 -27.05 -9.34 -23.56
CA LEU A 195 -27.86 -9.25 -22.34
C LEU A 195 -29.25 -8.63 -22.61
N GLN A 196 -29.34 -7.61 -23.47
CA GLN A 196 -30.62 -7.04 -23.88
C GLN A 196 -31.48 -8.08 -24.61
N HIS A 197 -30.92 -8.81 -25.57
CA HIS A 197 -31.65 -9.86 -26.27
C HIS A 197 -32.12 -10.97 -25.32
N LEU A 198 -31.35 -11.36 -24.31
CA LEU A 198 -31.79 -12.32 -23.28
C LEU A 198 -32.97 -11.79 -22.45
N LEU A 199 -33.01 -10.49 -22.14
CA LEU A 199 -34.15 -9.84 -21.46
C LEU A 199 -35.39 -9.73 -22.37
N GLU A 200 -35.19 -9.41 -23.65
CA GLU A 200 -36.28 -9.39 -24.65
C GLU A 200 -36.91 -10.78 -24.83
N HIS A 201 -36.11 -11.86 -24.80
CA HIS A 201 -36.59 -13.24 -24.89
C HIS A 201 -37.20 -13.78 -23.60
N SER A 202 -36.86 -13.25 -22.42
CA SER A 202 -37.45 -13.68 -21.14
C SER A 202 -38.83 -13.07 -20.87
N GLY A 203 -39.34 -12.22 -21.77
CA GLY A 203 -40.63 -11.54 -21.61
C GLY A 203 -40.56 -10.34 -20.66
N ALA A 204 -39.37 -9.80 -20.37
CA ALA A 204 -39.20 -8.61 -19.53
C ALA A 204 -39.74 -7.36 -20.24
N VAL A 205 -41.03 -7.08 -20.06
CA VAL A 205 -41.71 -5.95 -20.71
C VAL A 205 -41.15 -4.61 -20.20
N GLY A 206 -40.45 -3.88 -21.07
CA GLY A 206 -40.35 -2.42 -20.93
C GLY A 206 -38.98 -1.76 -21.00
N SER A 207 -38.14 -2.05 -22.01
CA SER A 207 -37.39 -1.01 -22.75
C SER A 207 -36.59 -1.60 -23.93
N SER A 208 -36.93 -1.18 -25.15
CA SER A 208 -36.01 -1.33 -26.29
C SER A 208 -34.94 -0.25 -26.16
N LEU A 209 -33.84 -0.58 -25.49
CA LEU A 209 -32.66 0.29 -25.42
C LEU A 209 -32.02 0.33 -26.81
N GLN A 210 -31.95 1.53 -27.40
CA GLN A 210 -31.24 1.73 -28.66
C GLN A 210 -29.75 1.88 -28.38
N LEU A 211 -28.98 0.79 -28.50
CA LEU A 211 -27.53 0.87 -28.35
C LEU A 211 -26.90 1.63 -29.54
N PRO A 212 -26.05 2.63 -29.28
CA PRO A 212 -25.31 3.32 -30.34
C PRO A 212 -24.37 2.34 -31.02
N HIS A 213 -24.25 2.42 -32.35
CA HIS A 213 -23.46 1.47 -33.15
C HIS A 213 -21.94 1.55 -32.92
N SER A 214 -21.48 2.60 -32.24
CA SER A 214 -20.10 2.76 -31.77
C SER A 214 -20.11 3.37 -30.35
N PRO A 215 -20.36 2.56 -29.31
CA PRO A 215 -20.36 3.07 -27.94
C PRO A 215 -18.96 3.51 -27.52
N THR A 216 -18.89 4.52 -26.66
CA THR A 216 -17.69 4.80 -25.85
C THR A 216 -17.71 3.98 -24.56
N VAL A 217 -16.56 3.83 -23.89
CA VAL A 217 -16.43 3.10 -22.61
C VAL A 217 -17.47 3.58 -21.59
N ALA A 218 -17.65 4.90 -21.45
CA ALA A 218 -18.62 5.49 -20.53
C ALA A 218 -20.08 5.15 -20.89
N GLN A 219 -20.42 5.18 -22.19
CA GLN A 219 -21.77 4.82 -22.66
C GLN A 219 -22.05 3.33 -22.46
N ALA A 220 -21.10 2.45 -22.77
CA ALA A 220 -21.25 1.01 -22.55
C ALA A 220 -21.45 0.66 -21.07
N VAL A 221 -20.68 1.29 -20.17
CA VAL A 221 -20.87 1.16 -18.71
C VAL A 221 -22.25 1.67 -18.27
N GLN A 222 -22.73 2.78 -18.83
CA GLN A 222 -24.06 3.31 -18.51
C GLN A 222 -25.19 2.39 -19.02
N THR A 223 -25.07 1.83 -20.22
CA THR A 223 -26.01 0.82 -20.73
C THR A 223 -26.03 -0.44 -19.84
N LEU A 224 -24.86 -0.93 -19.43
CA LEU A 224 -24.74 -2.09 -18.54
C LEU A 224 -25.41 -1.85 -17.17
N GLN A 225 -25.34 -0.62 -16.64
CA GLN A 225 -26.05 -0.24 -15.41
C GLN A 225 -27.58 -0.35 -15.57
N VAL A 226 -28.15 0.16 -16.66
CA VAL A 226 -29.59 0.08 -16.92
C VAL A 226 -30.04 -1.37 -17.16
N LEU A 227 -29.28 -2.16 -17.93
CA LEU A 227 -29.56 -3.59 -18.14
C LEU A 227 -29.51 -4.39 -16.83
N ARG A 228 -28.57 -4.07 -15.93
CA ARG A 228 -28.50 -4.67 -14.59
C ARG A 228 -29.75 -4.35 -13.75
N GLU A 229 -30.26 -3.12 -13.82
CA GLU A 229 -31.48 -2.73 -13.10
C GLU A 229 -32.73 -3.43 -13.67
N GLN A 230 -32.84 -3.54 -15.00
CA GLN A 230 -33.92 -4.29 -15.67
C GLN A 230 -33.89 -5.78 -15.32
N LEU A 231 -32.70 -6.41 -15.34
CA LEU A 231 -32.52 -7.81 -14.93
C LEU A 231 -32.93 -8.02 -13.46
N GLN A 232 -32.55 -7.10 -12.56
CA GLN A 232 -32.93 -7.17 -11.15
C GLN A 232 -34.46 -7.02 -10.94
N GLN A 233 -35.13 -6.20 -11.75
CA GLN A 233 -36.59 -6.10 -11.77
C GLN A 233 -37.25 -7.40 -12.26
N SER A 234 -36.78 -7.97 -13.38
CA SER A 234 -37.29 -9.24 -13.92
C SER A 234 -37.13 -10.41 -12.94
N ILE A 235 -35.96 -10.54 -12.29
CA ILE A 235 -35.72 -11.53 -11.23
C ILE A 235 -36.72 -11.34 -10.06
N SER A 236 -37.01 -10.09 -9.70
CA SER A 236 -37.94 -9.76 -8.61
C SER A 236 -39.40 -10.08 -8.96
N GLN A 237 -39.78 -9.98 -10.23
CA GLN A 237 -41.10 -10.38 -10.75
C GLN A 237 -41.24 -11.91 -10.74
N LEU A 238 -40.26 -12.64 -11.32
CA LEU A 238 -40.24 -14.10 -11.35
C LEU A 238 -40.28 -14.73 -9.94
N GLN A 239 -39.62 -14.10 -8.95
CA GLN A 239 -39.71 -14.53 -7.55
C GLN A 239 -41.12 -14.36 -6.97
N GLN A 240 -41.82 -13.27 -7.29
CA GLN A 240 -43.20 -13.05 -6.85
C GLN A 240 -44.17 -14.03 -7.52
N GLU A 241 -44.01 -14.29 -8.82
CA GLU A 241 -44.80 -15.28 -9.56
C GLU A 241 -44.60 -16.69 -9.02
N LEU A 242 -43.36 -17.10 -8.73
CA LEU A 242 -43.04 -18.38 -8.11
C LEU A 242 -43.70 -18.53 -6.73
N ASP A 243 -43.71 -17.48 -5.91
CA ASP A 243 -44.36 -17.50 -4.60
C ASP A 243 -45.90 -17.46 -4.70
N LEU A 244 -46.48 -16.80 -5.70
CA LEU A 244 -47.90 -16.87 -6.00
C LEU A 244 -48.29 -18.29 -6.46
N GLN A 245 -47.50 -18.93 -7.34
CA GLN A 245 -47.69 -20.32 -7.76
C GLN A 245 -47.58 -21.31 -6.60
N ARG A 246 -46.61 -21.13 -5.70
CA ARG A 246 -46.49 -21.91 -4.45
C ARG A 246 -47.73 -21.78 -3.58
N ARG A 247 -48.21 -20.55 -3.33
CA ARG A 247 -49.43 -20.30 -2.53
C ARG A 247 -50.67 -20.91 -3.18
N SER A 248 -50.82 -20.77 -4.50
CA SER A 248 -51.92 -21.36 -5.27
C SER A 248 -51.92 -22.89 -5.18
N THR A 249 -50.76 -23.52 -5.36
CA THR A 249 -50.60 -24.99 -5.28
C THR A 249 -50.87 -25.51 -3.87
N GLN A 250 -50.39 -24.81 -2.83
CA GLN A 250 -50.69 -25.14 -1.43
C GLN A 250 -52.16 -24.95 -1.06
N GLN A 251 -52.86 -24.01 -1.70
CA GLN A 251 -54.29 -23.83 -1.49
C GLN A 251 -55.08 -24.97 -2.18
N LEU A 252 -54.76 -25.27 -3.44
CA LEU A 252 -55.37 -26.38 -4.18
C LEU A 252 -55.14 -27.74 -3.49
N SER A 253 -53.98 -27.98 -2.88
CA SER A 253 -53.74 -29.24 -2.14
C SER A 253 -54.58 -29.33 -0.86
N ARG A 254 -54.76 -28.22 -0.13
CA ARG A 254 -55.67 -28.16 1.02
C ARG A 254 -57.12 -28.35 0.64
N ASP A 255 -57.54 -27.79 -0.50
CA ASP A 255 -58.92 -27.92 -0.97
C ASP A 255 -59.22 -29.36 -1.40
N LYS A 256 -58.32 -30.01 -2.14
CA LYS A 256 -58.43 -31.47 -2.38
C LYS A 256 -58.40 -32.30 -1.11
N GLU A 257 -57.61 -31.94 -0.10
CA GLU A 257 -57.61 -32.61 1.20
C GLU A 257 -58.95 -32.41 1.96
N ARG A 258 -59.69 -31.33 1.72
CA ARG A 258 -61.07 -31.14 2.24
C ARG A 258 -62.05 -32.02 1.47
N GLU A 259 -62.00 -32.01 0.15
CA GLU A 259 -62.84 -32.86 -0.73
C GLU A 259 -62.68 -34.35 -0.39
N PHE A 260 -61.45 -34.85 -0.24
CA PHE A 260 -61.17 -36.23 0.16
C PHE A 260 -61.62 -36.59 1.58
N ARG A 261 -61.76 -35.61 2.49
CA ARG A 261 -62.37 -35.83 3.83
C ARG A 261 -63.88 -35.95 3.71
N ILE A 262 -64.53 -34.99 3.04
CA ILE A 262 -65.97 -34.98 2.83
C ILE A 262 -66.43 -36.26 2.12
N LEU A 263 -65.75 -36.68 1.05
CA LEU A 263 -66.06 -37.93 0.34
C LEU A 263 -65.87 -39.17 1.22
N ARG A 264 -64.87 -39.19 2.11
CA ARG A 264 -64.68 -40.30 3.05
C ARG A 264 -65.77 -40.35 4.11
N GLU A 265 -66.13 -39.20 4.68
CA GLU A 265 -67.19 -39.06 5.67
C GLU A 265 -68.54 -39.45 5.06
N GLN A 266 -68.83 -39.03 3.82
CA GLN A 266 -70.01 -39.45 3.06
C GLN A 266 -70.03 -40.97 2.84
N MET A 267 -68.98 -41.57 2.26
CA MET A 267 -68.90 -43.02 2.04
C MET A 267 -69.05 -43.82 3.34
N GLU A 268 -68.55 -43.31 4.46
CA GLU A 268 -68.71 -43.94 5.77
C GLU A 268 -70.15 -43.85 6.30
N THR A 269 -70.84 -42.70 6.08
CA THR A 269 -72.27 -42.60 6.39
C THR A 269 -73.16 -43.47 5.50
N GLU A 270 -72.85 -43.58 4.20
CA GLU A 270 -73.57 -44.45 3.27
C GLU A 270 -73.35 -45.93 3.62
N ARG A 271 -72.11 -46.33 3.95
CA ARG A 271 -71.76 -47.66 4.49
C ARG A 271 -72.55 -47.98 5.76
N GLN A 272 -72.68 -47.01 6.66
CA GLN A 272 -73.39 -47.19 7.92
C GLN A 272 -74.90 -47.29 7.71
N GLN A 273 -75.50 -46.40 6.90
CA GLN A 273 -76.92 -46.46 6.52
C GLN A 273 -77.27 -47.79 5.85
N ALA A 274 -76.47 -48.26 4.88
CA ALA A 274 -76.71 -49.52 4.21
C ALA A 274 -76.63 -50.74 5.17
N LEU A 275 -75.72 -50.70 6.16
CA LEU A 275 -75.67 -51.73 7.20
C LEU A 275 -76.84 -51.66 8.18
N ASP A 276 -77.32 -50.47 8.52
CA ASP A 276 -78.45 -50.32 9.44
C ASP A 276 -79.76 -50.72 8.75
N SER A 277 -79.98 -50.36 7.48
CA SER A 277 -81.09 -50.90 6.68
C SER A 277 -81.00 -52.42 6.48
N LEU A 278 -79.81 -53.00 6.32
CA LEU A 278 -79.64 -54.47 6.26
C LEU A 278 -79.95 -55.16 7.59
N LYS A 279 -79.68 -54.51 8.74
CA LYS A 279 -80.14 -55.01 10.04
C LYS A 279 -81.65 -54.90 10.16
N GLU A 280 -82.24 -53.79 9.72
CA GLU A 280 -83.69 -53.59 9.74
C GLU A 280 -84.41 -54.63 8.87
N THR A 281 -83.93 -54.94 7.67
CA THR A 281 -84.49 -56.04 6.85
C THR A 281 -84.28 -57.39 7.52
N LEU A 282 -83.09 -57.70 8.05
CA LEU A 282 -82.84 -58.98 8.73
C LEU A 282 -83.69 -59.16 10.01
N ILE A 283 -83.94 -58.08 10.74
CA ILE A 283 -84.85 -58.07 11.90
C ILE A 283 -86.29 -58.28 11.45
N GLN A 284 -86.71 -57.63 10.37
CA GLN A 284 -88.06 -57.77 9.81
C GLN A 284 -88.30 -59.19 9.25
N GLU A 285 -87.36 -59.71 8.45
CA GLU A 285 -87.33 -61.09 7.95
C GLU A 285 -87.42 -62.08 9.11
N HIS A 286 -86.65 -61.89 10.19
CA HIS A 286 -86.70 -62.78 11.35
C HIS A 286 -88.01 -62.67 12.16
N ILE A 287 -88.63 -61.48 12.23
CA ILE A 287 -89.96 -61.31 12.81
C ILE A 287 -91.03 -62.03 11.96
N GLU A 288 -90.89 -61.99 10.63
CA GLU A 288 -91.76 -62.69 9.69
C GLU A 288 -91.58 -64.22 9.77
N GLU A 289 -90.34 -64.73 9.78
CA GLU A 289 -90.02 -66.15 10.04
C GLU A 289 -90.64 -66.65 11.35
N LEU A 290 -90.49 -65.89 12.45
CA LEU A 290 -91.06 -66.25 13.75
C LEU A 290 -92.59 -66.23 13.73
N SER A 291 -93.19 -65.33 12.95
CA SER A 291 -94.65 -65.25 12.77
C SER A 291 -95.20 -66.42 11.95
N ASP A 292 -94.52 -66.81 10.87
CA ASP A 292 -94.85 -67.97 10.05
C ASP A 292 -94.68 -69.28 10.84
N LEU A 293 -93.61 -69.41 11.63
CA LEU A 293 -93.40 -70.56 12.53
C LEU A 293 -94.49 -70.67 13.61
N GLN A 294 -94.92 -69.55 14.20
CA GLN A 294 -96.06 -69.55 15.13
C GLN A 294 -97.37 -69.93 14.40
N GLN A 295 -97.60 -69.42 13.19
CA GLN A 295 -98.80 -69.73 12.42
C GLN A 295 -98.82 -71.20 11.95
N ALA A 296 -97.66 -71.80 11.69
CA ALA A 296 -97.52 -73.23 11.44
C ALA A 296 -97.83 -74.07 12.70
N GLN A 297 -97.28 -73.71 13.87
CA GLN A 297 -97.58 -74.39 15.15
C GLN A 297 -99.08 -74.40 15.47
N VAL A 298 -99.75 -73.25 15.35
CA VAL A 298 -101.19 -73.10 15.57
C VAL A 298 -102.03 -73.95 14.59
N ARG A 299 -101.44 -74.44 13.50
CA ARG A 299 -102.08 -75.31 12.51
C ARG A 299 -101.90 -76.81 12.77
N GLU A 300 -100.93 -77.22 13.59
CA GLU A 300 -100.68 -78.64 13.91
C GLU A 300 -101.22 -79.07 15.30
N GLU A 301 -101.33 -78.16 16.28
CA GLU A 301 -101.82 -78.49 17.64
C GLU A 301 -103.33 -78.85 17.73
N GLY A 302 -104.03 -78.99 16.59
CA GLY A 302 -105.48 -79.10 16.52
C GLY A 302 -106.11 -80.46 16.92
N ASP A 303 -105.40 -81.60 16.82
CA ASP A 303 -106.02 -82.93 16.97
C ASP A 303 -105.16 -84.04 17.65
N GLU A 304 -103.82 -84.06 17.48
CA GLU A 304 -103.02 -85.28 17.79
C GLU A 304 -102.28 -85.29 19.14
N THR A 305 -102.19 -84.16 19.86
CA THR A 305 -101.36 -84.04 21.08
C THR A 305 -101.80 -84.96 22.24
N GLY A 306 -103.05 -85.46 22.21
CA GLY A 306 -103.57 -86.39 23.22
C GLY A 306 -103.13 -87.86 23.05
N GLY A 307 -102.80 -88.31 21.82
CA GLY A 307 -102.63 -89.73 21.52
C GLY A 307 -101.30 -90.33 22.00
N LEU A 308 -100.20 -89.65 21.72
CA LEU A 308 -98.82 -90.14 21.93
C LEU A 308 -98.50 -90.46 23.40
N ALA A 309 -98.90 -89.57 24.32
CA ALA A 309 -98.67 -89.74 25.76
C ALA A 309 -99.39 -90.96 26.36
N ALA A 310 -100.50 -91.39 25.75
CA ALA A 310 -101.26 -92.59 26.13
C ALA A 310 -100.72 -93.87 25.46
N SER A 311 -99.87 -93.76 24.44
CA SER A 311 -99.24 -94.90 23.76
C SER A 311 -98.01 -95.41 24.53
N LEU A 312 -97.05 -94.51 24.81
CA LEU A 312 -95.83 -94.81 25.59
C LEU A 312 -96.14 -95.44 26.96
N ARG A 313 -97.20 -94.96 27.62
CA ARG A 313 -97.63 -95.45 28.94
C ARG A 313 -98.14 -96.90 28.91
N ARG A 314 -98.77 -97.35 27.81
CA ARG A 314 -99.13 -98.76 27.56
C ARG A 314 -97.90 -99.60 27.21
N GLN A 315 -96.96 -99.05 26.46
CA GLN A 315 -95.75 -99.75 26.02
C GLN A 315 -94.84 -100.15 27.21
N LEU A 316 -94.74 -99.29 28.23
CA LEU A 316 -94.07 -99.63 29.50
C LEU A 316 -94.74 -100.82 30.20
N GLN A 317 -96.07 -100.76 30.40
CA GLN A 317 -96.83 -101.82 31.08
C GLN A 317 -96.78 -103.18 30.35
N ALA A 318 -96.54 -103.20 29.04
CA ALA A 318 -96.29 -104.43 28.28
C ALA A 318 -94.91 -105.03 28.62
N LYS A 319 -93.86 -104.20 28.70
CA LYS A 319 -92.49 -104.65 29.06
C LYS A 319 -92.42 -105.18 30.50
N ASP A 320 -93.14 -104.57 31.44
CA ASP A 320 -93.28 -105.09 32.81
C ASP A 320 -93.99 -106.46 32.89
N GLN A 321 -94.80 -106.82 31.89
CA GLN A 321 -95.43 -108.14 31.80
C GLN A 321 -94.50 -109.17 31.18
N GLU A 322 -93.68 -108.78 30.19
CA GLU A 322 -92.61 -109.64 29.66
C GLU A 322 -91.58 -110.00 30.72
N LEU A 323 -91.09 -109.03 31.51
CA LEU A 323 -90.16 -109.26 32.63
C LEU A 323 -90.72 -110.31 33.62
N ARG A 324 -91.98 -110.16 34.03
CA ARG A 324 -92.69 -111.13 34.90
C ARG A 324 -93.00 -112.47 34.20
N ARG A 325 -92.83 -112.59 32.89
CA ARG A 325 -92.94 -113.86 32.13
C ARG A 325 -91.58 -114.56 32.03
N VAL A 326 -90.53 -113.81 31.75
CA VAL A 326 -89.12 -114.28 31.74
C VAL A 326 -88.71 -114.80 33.12
N GLN A 327 -89.03 -114.09 34.21
CA GLN A 327 -88.70 -114.55 35.57
C GLN A 327 -89.32 -115.91 35.93
N ARG A 328 -90.55 -116.20 35.49
CA ARG A 328 -91.20 -117.51 35.71
C ARG A 328 -90.58 -118.62 34.85
N SER A 329 -90.29 -118.33 33.57
CA SER A 329 -89.55 -119.23 32.68
C SER A 329 -88.17 -119.61 33.26
N MET A 330 -87.44 -118.61 33.78
CA MET A 330 -86.15 -118.77 34.44
C MET A 330 -86.22 -119.61 35.73
N GLY A 331 -87.35 -119.60 36.44
CA GLY A 331 -87.62 -120.49 37.56
C GLY A 331 -87.76 -121.95 37.11
N GLN A 332 -88.68 -122.20 36.17
CA GLN A 332 -88.95 -123.55 35.64
C GLN A 332 -87.71 -124.19 34.99
N TRP A 333 -86.89 -123.41 34.29
CA TRP A 333 -85.65 -123.91 33.68
C TRP A 333 -84.60 -124.35 34.72
N LYS A 334 -84.47 -123.64 35.85
CA LYS A 334 -83.60 -124.05 36.97
C LYS A 334 -84.06 -125.38 37.56
N GLU A 335 -85.36 -125.49 37.83
CA GLU A 335 -86.01 -126.65 38.44
C GLU A 335 -85.92 -127.91 37.54
N GLN A 336 -86.08 -127.74 36.23
CA GLN A 336 -85.86 -128.80 35.24
C GLN A 336 -84.38 -129.22 35.16
N THR A 337 -83.44 -128.29 35.37
CA THR A 337 -82.00 -128.56 35.31
C THR A 337 -81.51 -129.31 36.55
N THR A 338 -81.96 -128.96 37.75
CA THR A 338 -81.64 -129.73 38.98
C THR A 338 -82.21 -131.15 38.93
N ALA A 339 -83.46 -131.33 38.49
CA ALA A 339 -84.05 -132.66 38.32
C ALA A 339 -83.27 -133.55 37.32
N ARG A 340 -82.71 -132.95 36.26
CA ARG A 340 -81.91 -133.69 35.27
C ARG A 340 -80.49 -134.01 35.75
N LEU A 341 -79.92 -133.21 36.65
CA LEU A 341 -78.65 -133.52 37.32
C LEU A 341 -78.80 -134.66 38.34
N ALA A 342 -79.90 -134.67 39.09
CA ALA A 342 -80.18 -135.75 40.05
C ALA A 342 -80.17 -137.14 39.39
N ARG A 343 -80.90 -137.31 38.28
CA ARG A 343 -80.92 -138.57 37.52
C ARG A 343 -79.55 -139.02 37.02
N LYS A 344 -78.68 -138.09 36.58
CA LYS A 344 -77.33 -138.46 36.14
C LYS A 344 -76.48 -139.07 37.25
N PHE A 345 -76.67 -138.66 38.51
CA PHE A 345 -75.98 -139.30 39.64
C PHE A 345 -76.52 -140.71 39.93
N GLU A 346 -77.82 -140.98 39.70
CA GLU A 346 -78.39 -142.33 39.79
C GLU A 346 -77.87 -143.24 38.66
N GLU A 347 -77.75 -142.71 37.44
CA GLU A 347 -77.22 -143.40 36.25
C GLU A 347 -75.72 -143.72 36.35
N GLU A 348 -74.89 -142.77 36.84
CA GLU A 348 -73.44 -143.00 36.98
C GLU A 348 -73.10 -143.96 38.13
N LEU A 349 -73.87 -143.95 39.23
CA LEU A 349 -73.67 -144.88 40.35
C LEU A 349 -74.04 -146.34 39.98
N THR A 350 -74.99 -146.53 39.07
CA THR A 350 -75.36 -147.87 38.58
C THR A 350 -74.38 -148.40 37.52
N ALA A 351 -73.79 -147.55 36.70
CA ALA A 351 -72.82 -147.96 35.68
C ALA A 351 -71.49 -148.50 36.25
N GLU A 352 -71.01 -147.97 37.38
CA GLU A 352 -69.71 -148.37 37.94
C GLU A 352 -69.75 -149.75 38.64
N LEU A 353 -70.95 -150.26 38.98
CA LEU A 353 -71.14 -151.56 39.65
C LEU A 353 -70.95 -152.79 38.73
N GLU A 354 -71.06 -152.64 37.41
CA GLU A 354 -71.07 -153.80 36.48
C GLU A 354 -69.77 -154.01 35.70
N ARG A 355 -68.77 -153.11 35.80
CA ARG A 355 -67.70 -152.97 34.78
C ARG A 355 -66.25 -153.20 35.24
N CYS A 356 -65.98 -154.31 35.95
CA CYS A 356 -64.91 -155.29 35.62
C CYS A 356 -64.53 -156.28 36.75
N ALA A 357 -65.20 -157.43 36.77
CA ALA A 357 -64.49 -158.71 36.72
C ALA A 357 -64.80 -159.33 35.33
N PRO A 358 -63.86 -159.98 34.60
CA PRO A 358 -62.63 -160.60 35.08
C PRO A 358 -61.41 -160.42 34.13
N LYS A 359 -60.66 -159.30 34.20
CA LYS A 359 -59.44 -159.10 33.35
C LYS A 359 -58.29 -158.36 34.05
N ALA A 360 -57.50 -159.08 34.85
CA ALA A 360 -56.14 -158.66 35.26
C ALA A 360 -55.22 -159.83 35.69
N GLN A 361 -55.63 -161.08 35.48
CA GLN A 361 -54.95 -162.27 36.04
C GLN A 361 -53.54 -162.52 35.48
N GLU A 362 -53.19 -161.84 34.38
CA GLU A 362 -51.89 -161.86 33.70
C GLU A 362 -50.78 -161.15 34.50
N GLU A 363 -51.12 -160.17 35.35
CA GLU A 363 -50.13 -159.43 36.14
C GLU A 363 -49.51 -160.28 37.28
N LYS A 364 -50.21 -161.35 37.70
CA LYS A 364 -49.79 -162.23 38.80
C LYS A 364 -48.59 -163.11 38.45
N GLN A 365 -48.33 -163.34 37.16
CA GLN A 365 -47.19 -164.14 36.69
C GLN A 365 -45.88 -163.32 36.72
N ARG A 366 -45.92 -162.05 36.27
CA ARG A 366 -44.73 -161.17 36.21
C ARG A 366 -44.28 -160.64 37.58
N LYS A 367 -45.19 -160.59 38.57
CA LYS A 367 -44.86 -160.15 39.94
C LYS A 367 -44.15 -161.21 40.80
N LEU A 368 -43.98 -162.44 40.30
CA LEU A 368 -43.11 -163.45 40.95
C LEU A 368 -41.63 -163.18 40.70
N GLU A 369 -41.22 -162.86 39.47
CA GLU A 369 -39.84 -162.44 39.17
C GLU A 369 -39.50 -161.12 39.88
N LYS A 370 -40.46 -160.18 39.97
CA LYS A 370 -40.27 -158.91 40.69
C LYS A 370 -40.45 -158.99 42.22
N LEU A 371 -40.55 -160.17 42.82
CA LEU A 371 -40.47 -160.32 44.28
C LEU A 371 -39.01 -160.41 44.78
N GLU A 372 -38.08 -160.86 43.93
CA GLU A 372 -36.68 -161.10 44.32
C GLU A 372 -35.83 -159.81 44.38
N GLY A 373 -36.19 -158.78 43.60
CA GLY A 373 -35.46 -157.52 43.52
C GLY A 373 -35.78 -156.51 44.64
N GLU A 374 -37.02 -156.46 45.12
CA GLU A 374 -37.50 -155.39 46.02
C GLU A 374 -37.68 -155.84 47.48
N MET A 375 -37.52 -157.14 47.79
CA MET A 375 -37.26 -157.63 49.16
C MET A 375 -35.84 -157.27 49.66
N ARG A 376 -35.37 -156.04 49.37
CA ARG A 376 -34.07 -155.50 49.80
C ARG A 376 -34.06 -154.00 50.08
N ARG A 377 -35.19 -153.29 49.97
CA ARG A 377 -35.33 -151.90 50.40
C ARG A 377 -36.70 -151.62 51.02
N ILE A 378 -36.73 -151.58 52.35
CA ILE A 378 -37.67 -150.79 53.19
C ILE A 378 -39.12 -151.27 53.07
N THR A 379 -39.71 -152.05 54.00
CA THR A 379 -39.37 -152.29 55.41
C THR A 379 -39.38 -151.01 56.27
N GLY A 380 -40.58 -150.52 56.61
CA GLY A 380 -40.79 -149.51 57.65
C GLY A 380 -41.98 -148.57 57.38
N GLU A 381 -43.06 -148.76 58.15
CA GLU A 381 -43.83 -147.72 58.89
C GLU A 381 -44.44 -146.48 58.16
N CYS A 382 -45.48 -145.79 58.67
CA CYS A 382 -46.65 -146.24 59.44
C CYS A 382 -47.80 -145.18 59.34
N THR A 383 -49.06 -145.64 59.34
CA THR A 383 -50.30 -145.02 59.89
C THR A 383 -50.68 -143.51 59.76
N ASP A 384 -51.99 -143.33 59.48
CA ASP A 384 -52.98 -142.44 60.16
C ASP A 384 -53.39 -141.02 59.66
N SER A 385 -54.70 -140.91 59.36
CA SER A 385 -55.76 -140.02 59.90
C SER A 385 -55.56 -138.50 60.16
N GLY A 386 -56.60 -137.70 59.85
CA GLY A 386 -56.86 -136.41 60.55
C GLY A 386 -57.73 -135.36 59.81
N ALA A 387 -58.76 -134.82 60.46
CA ALA A 387 -59.82 -133.99 59.86
C ALA A 387 -59.81 -132.47 60.19
N GLN A 388 -60.27 -131.63 59.23
CA GLN A 388 -61.01 -130.32 59.34
C GLN A 388 -60.47 -129.01 60.02
N GLN A 389 -60.88 -127.85 59.43
CA GLN A 389 -61.32 -126.53 60.02
C GLN A 389 -60.55 -125.17 59.76
N SER A 390 -61.35 -124.11 59.48
CA SER A 390 -61.31 -122.67 59.93
C SER A 390 -60.39 -121.51 59.40
N ALA A 391 -61.02 -120.50 58.74
CA ALA A 391 -61.20 -119.04 59.08
C ALA A 391 -60.18 -117.84 58.81
N SER A 392 -60.75 -116.67 58.38
CA SER A 392 -60.49 -115.22 58.78
C SER A 392 -59.61 -114.14 58.02
N SER A 393 -60.26 -113.04 57.54
CA SER A 393 -60.04 -111.55 57.77
C SER A 393 -59.10 -110.54 56.99
N PRO A 394 -59.33 -109.17 57.03
CA PRO A 394 -58.80 -108.08 56.11
C PRO A 394 -58.21 -106.74 56.76
N SER A 395 -58.08 -105.56 56.05
CA SER A 395 -57.44 -104.26 56.53
C SER A 395 -57.88 -102.87 55.89
N LEU A 396 -57.22 -101.70 56.18
CA LEU A 396 -57.61 -100.23 56.00
C LEU A 396 -56.42 -99.25 55.56
N HIS A 397 -56.36 -97.88 55.47
CA HIS A 397 -57.22 -96.64 55.67
C HIS A 397 -56.72 -95.28 54.96
N ILE A 398 -56.94 -94.03 55.48
CA ILE A 398 -56.82 -92.62 54.87
C ILE A 398 -56.11 -91.54 55.82
N GLY A 399 -55.73 -90.29 55.40
CA GLY A 399 -55.21 -89.16 56.28
C GLY A 399 -55.08 -87.69 55.71
N GLU A 400 -54.74 -86.65 56.54
CA GLU A 400 -54.83 -85.16 56.27
C GLU A 400 -53.52 -84.27 56.44
N ALA A 401 -53.59 -82.91 56.44
CA ALA A 401 -52.49 -81.88 56.27
C ALA A 401 -52.10 -81.06 57.57
N PRO A 402 -51.57 -79.78 57.65
CA PRO A 402 -51.42 -78.60 56.72
C PRO A 402 -50.11 -77.69 56.87
N THR A 403 -50.20 -76.33 56.73
CA THR A 403 -49.21 -75.20 56.89
C THR A 403 -48.47 -74.64 55.64
N SER A 404 -47.66 -73.55 55.78
CA SER A 404 -47.10 -72.67 54.72
C SER A 404 -46.07 -71.65 55.33
N PRO A 405 -45.42 -70.66 54.64
CA PRO A 405 -45.42 -70.25 53.21
C PRO A 405 -44.03 -69.83 52.60
N GLY A 406 -44.00 -69.36 51.33
CA GLY A 406 -43.13 -68.25 50.87
C GLY A 406 -41.98 -68.49 49.87
N SER A 407 -42.05 -67.89 48.66
CA SER A 407 -40.89 -67.38 47.84
C SER A 407 -41.29 -66.95 46.39
N SER A 408 -41.54 -65.67 46.12
CA SER A 408 -41.81 -65.19 44.73
C SER A 408 -41.62 -63.67 44.51
N ASP A 409 -40.41 -63.12 44.72
CA ASP A 409 -40.20 -61.67 44.48
C ASP A 409 -38.84 -61.24 43.85
N LEU A 410 -37.91 -62.19 43.63
CA LEU A 410 -36.58 -61.86 43.11
C LEU A 410 -36.55 -61.54 41.60
N ALA A 411 -37.59 -61.96 40.86
CA ALA A 411 -37.77 -61.63 39.45
C ALA A 411 -38.33 -60.21 39.26
N SER A 412 -39.34 -59.84 40.06
CA SER A 412 -40.01 -58.53 40.08
C SER A 412 -38.99 -57.38 40.14
N PHE A 413 -38.05 -57.50 41.08
CA PHE A 413 -37.07 -56.45 41.36
C PHE A 413 -36.04 -56.25 40.24
N LYS A 414 -35.66 -57.31 39.51
CA LYS A 414 -34.76 -57.22 38.35
C LYS A 414 -35.42 -56.52 37.16
N LEU A 415 -36.69 -56.85 36.89
CA LEU A 415 -37.46 -56.22 35.82
C LEU A 415 -37.68 -54.72 36.09
N LEU A 416 -38.08 -54.36 37.32
CA LEU A 416 -38.23 -52.96 37.75
C LEU A 416 -36.94 -52.16 37.58
N ARG A 417 -35.78 -52.71 37.99
CA ARG A 417 -34.48 -52.04 37.86
C ARG A 417 -34.06 -51.84 36.40
N HIS A 418 -34.33 -52.82 35.54
CA HIS A 418 -34.05 -52.72 34.10
C HIS A 418 -34.94 -51.68 33.41
N LEU A 419 -36.26 -51.70 33.67
CA LEU A 419 -37.20 -50.70 33.15
C LEU A 419 -36.86 -49.29 33.63
N GLN A 420 -36.53 -49.11 34.91
CA GLN A 420 -36.14 -47.80 35.46
C GLN A 420 -34.83 -47.27 34.85
N SER A 421 -33.88 -48.16 34.53
CA SER A 421 -32.67 -47.80 33.78
C SER A 421 -32.98 -47.40 32.33
N ARG A 422 -33.78 -48.21 31.62
CA ARG A 422 -34.18 -47.93 30.23
C ARG A 422 -34.98 -46.62 30.10
N VAL A 423 -35.83 -46.29 31.08
CA VAL A 423 -36.57 -45.01 31.14
C VAL A 423 -35.63 -43.82 31.42
N LYS A 424 -34.55 -43.98 32.20
CA LYS A 424 -33.53 -42.93 32.33
C LYS A 424 -32.77 -42.71 31.02
N GLN A 425 -32.38 -43.79 30.35
CA GLN A 425 -31.67 -43.72 29.07
C GLN A 425 -32.56 -43.06 27.97
N LEU A 426 -33.81 -43.50 27.82
CA LEU A 426 -34.74 -42.91 26.85
C LEU A 426 -35.05 -41.43 27.13
N ARG A 427 -34.93 -40.95 28.38
CA ARG A 427 -35.04 -39.53 28.71
C ARG A 427 -33.80 -38.74 28.32
N ALA A 428 -32.60 -39.29 28.52
CA ALA A 428 -31.36 -38.68 28.06
C ALA A 428 -31.28 -38.62 26.52
N GLU A 429 -31.68 -39.69 25.84
CA GLU A 429 -31.79 -39.77 24.37
C GLU A 429 -32.79 -38.73 23.84
N ASN A 430 -33.99 -38.63 24.43
CA ASN A 430 -34.96 -37.58 24.05
C ASN A 430 -34.48 -36.15 24.36
N GLN A 431 -33.72 -35.92 25.44
CA GLN A 431 -33.15 -34.60 25.72
C GLN A 431 -32.06 -34.22 24.71
N ALA A 432 -31.21 -35.17 24.30
CA ALA A 432 -30.23 -34.95 23.24
C ALA A 432 -30.89 -34.59 21.90
N HIS A 433 -32.01 -35.25 21.56
CA HIS A 433 -32.78 -34.90 20.36
C HIS A 433 -33.56 -33.58 20.48
N ALA A 434 -34.11 -33.25 21.65
CA ALA A 434 -34.81 -31.99 21.89
C ALA A 434 -33.88 -30.76 21.76
N HIS A 435 -32.61 -30.88 22.16
CA HIS A 435 -31.60 -29.83 21.97
C HIS A 435 -31.04 -29.75 20.55
N ALA A 436 -31.32 -30.73 19.68
CA ALA A 436 -30.85 -30.74 18.29
C ALA A 436 -31.77 -29.95 17.33
N CYS A 437 -33.07 -29.84 17.61
CA CYS A 437 -34.00 -29.05 16.78
C CYS A 437 -35.23 -28.53 17.54
N SER A 438 -35.31 -27.21 17.76
CA SER A 438 -36.56 -26.43 17.68
C SER A 438 -36.25 -24.93 17.51
N PRO A 439 -36.97 -24.20 16.63
CA PRO A 439 -36.64 -22.80 16.28
C PRO A 439 -37.46 -21.74 17.03
N SER A 440 -37.16 -20.48 16.73
CA SER A 440 -37.98 -19.26 16.91
C SER A 440 -37.83 -18.47 18.23
N GLN A 441 -37.01 -17.42 18.18
CA GLN A 441 -37.47 -16.05 18.53
C GLN A 441 -36.89 -15.03 17.52
N LEU A 442 -37.50 -13.85 17.45
CA LEU A 442 -37.26 -12.84 16.41
C LEU A 442 -36.14 -11.87 16.77
N GLY A 443 -35.41 -11.42 15.75
CA GLY A 443 -35.27 -9.97 15.53
C GLY A 443 -33.88 -9.33 15.69
N ARG A 444 -33.59 -8.45 14.71
CA ARG A 444 -32.50 -7.45 14.63
C ARG A 444 -31.07 -7.96 14.43
N THR A 445 -30.51 -7.46 13.32
CA THR A 445 -29.11 -7.42 12.93
C THR A 445 -28.45 -6.11 13.44
N PRO A 446 -27.18 -5.79 13.11
CA PRO A 446 -25.99 -6.55 13.52
C PRO A 446 -24.86 -5.62 14.05
N LEU A 447 -23.98 -6.07 14.97
CA LEU A 447 -22.65 -5.47 15.12
C LEU A 447 -21.67 -6.33 15.95
N GLY A 448 -20.41 -6.42 15.50
CA GLY A 448 -19.24 -6.34 16.40
C GLY A 448 -18.60 -7.62 16.97
N ARG A 449 -17.37 -7.86 16.48
CA ARG A 449 -16.18 -8.37 17.22
C ARG A 449 -16.05 -9.90 17.46
N ALA A 450 -14.80 -10.37 17.37
CA ALA A 450 -14.29 -11.73 17.66
C ALA A 450 -13.57 -11.73 19.05
N PRO A 451 -12.52 -12.52 19.37
CA PRO A 451 -12.08 -13.86 18.94
C PRO A 451 -11.79 -14.83 20.13
N MET A 452 -11.58 -16.12 19.87
CA MET A 452 -10.60 -17.01 20.54
C MET A 452 -10.57 -18.36 19.78
N GLU A 453 -9.49 -18.73 19.09
CA GLU A 453 -8.30 -19.43 19.62
C GLU A 453 -8.58 -20.77 20.34
N LEU A 454 -8.16 -21.87 19.69
CA LEU A 454 -7.54 -23.00 20.36
C LEU A 454 -6.22 -23.29 19.62
N ALA A 455 -5.10 -23.27 20.34
CA ALA A 455 -3.77 -23.29 19.75
C ALA A 455 -3.27 -24.71 19.44
N GLY A 456 -2.58 -24.85 18.30
CA GLY A 456 -1.86 -26.07 17.89
C GLY A 456 -0.52 -25.69 17.27
N SER A 457 0.49 -25.47 18.13
CA SER A 457 1.76 -24.84 17.76
C SER A 457 2.71 -25.76 16.99
N TYR A 458 3.20 -25.28 15.84
CA TYR A 458 4.61 -25.41 15.45
C TYR A 458 5.08 -24.11 14.76
N LEU A 459 6.23 -23.58 15.19
CA LEU A 459 7.00 -22.49 14.56
C LEU A 459 7.83 -23.06 13.37
N GLU A 460 8.55 -22.31 12.52
CA GLU A 460 9.22 -21.01 12.72
C GLU A 460 9.60 -20.32 11.38
N THR A 461 9.94 -19.02 11.43
CA THR A 461 10.43 -18.15 10.30
C THR A 461 9.41 -17.88 9.17
N ILE A 462 9.41 -16.75 8.44
CA ILE A 462 10.43 -15.72 8.14
C ILE A 462 9.95 -14.30 8.49
N THR A 463 10.87 -13.35 8.70
CA THR A 463 10.62 -11.94 9.07
C THR A 463 10.39 -10.99 7.88
N PRO A 464 9.64 -9.89 8.07
CA PRO A 464 9.76 -8.68 7.25
C PRO A 464 10.88 -7.77 7.78
N SER A 465 11.65 -7.14 6.89
CA SER A 465 12.73 -6.20 7.27
C SER A 465 12.22 -4.75 7.39
N GLN A 466 12.89 -3.94 8.22
CA GLN A 466 12.50 -2.56 8.55
C GLN A 466 13.59 -1.54 8.17
N GLU A 467 13.13 -0.36 7.74
CA GLU A 467 13.78 0.97 7.69
C GLU A 467 15.32 1.13 7.64
N CYS A 468 15.80 1.75 6.56
CA CYS A 468 16.89 2.75 6.51
C CYS A 468 16.84 3.48 5.15
N THR A 469 17.15 4.77 4.98
CA THR A 469 17.58 5.82 5.92
C THR A 469 17.16 7.20 5.40
N GLN A 470 16.92 8.18 6.28
CA GLN A 470 16.90 9.60 5.90
C GLN A 470 18.30 10.21 6.13
N PHE A 471 18.87 10.90 5.13
CA PHE A 471 19.68 12.13 5.35
C PHE A 471 20.06 12.81 4.02
N TRP A 472 19.66 14.08 3.84
CA TRP A 472 20.53 15.24 3.62
C TRP A 472 19.68 16.51 3.43
N SER A 473 20.23 17.66 3.80
CA SER A 473 19.48 18.91 4.00
C SER A 473 20.01 20.06 3.13
N ARG A 474 19.22 21.15 3.05
CA ARG A 474 19.47 22.50 2.44
C ARG A 474 18.96 22.70 1.00
N SER A 475 18.58 23.91 0.56
CA SER A 475 18.07 25.11 1.29
C SER A 475 17.56 26.20 0.32
N ARG A 476 16.58 26.99 0.80
CA ARG A 476 16.34 28.43 0.50
C ARG A 476 16.02 28.90 -0.94
N SER A 477 14.76 29.32 -1.07
CA SER A 477 14.36 30.72 -1.37
C SER A 477 14.70 31.36 -2.73
N ARG A 478 13.64 31.77 -3.44
CA ARG A 478 13.34 33.21 -3.65
C ARG A 478 11.86 33.48 -3.93
N THR A 479 11.35 34.52 -3.29
CA THR A 479 10.21 35.31 -3.77
C THR A 479 10.70 36.32 -4.79
N VAL A 480 9.87 36.67 -5.78
CA VAL A 480 10.04 37.86 -6.63
C VAL A 480 8.66 38.48 -6.82
N GLN A 481 8.50 39.74 -6.45
CA GLN A 481 7.37 40.58 -6.87
C GLN A 481 7.70 41.17 -8.24
N GLY A 482 6.68 41.34 -9.09
CA GLY A 482 6.80 42.03 -10.37
C GLY A 482 5.81 43.20 -10.43
N GLU A 483 6.29 44.39 -10.09
CA GLU A 483 5.66 45.66 -10.50
C GLU A 483 6.55 46.31 -11.57
N GLY A 484 5.94 47.10 -12.46
CA GLY A 484 6.67 48.05 -13.30
C GLY A 484 6.90 47.65 -14.76
N LEU A 485 5.83 47.72 -15.58
CA LEU A 485 5.79 48.56 -16.78
C LEU A 485 4.34 48.85 -17.18
#